data_AF-U2NGR6-F1
#
_entry.id   AF-U2NGR6-F1
#
_cell.length_a   1.000
_cell.length_b   1.000
_cell.length_c   1.000
_cell.angle_alpha   90.00
_cell.angle_beta   90.00
_cell.angle_gamma   90.00
#
_symmetry.space_group_name_H-M   'P 1'
#
loop_
_entity.id
_entity.type
_entity.pdbx_description
1 polymer ?
#
loop_
_entity_poly.entity_id
_entity_poly.type
_entity_poly.pdbx_seq_one_letter_code
_entity_poly.pdbx_strand_id
1 'polypeptide(L)'
;MVFRGAMLKVMKFKNKHLSLLIISVIFSIGHVKGYEFGFGSFVYFIVFVVLGFSFGMSYIYTKSILGAILSHLYWNSITIVIMIVKLIFAWIS
;
A
#
# COMPACT_ATOMS: atom_id res chain seq x y z
N MET A 1 3.47 -0.23 -12.02
CA MET A 1 2.56 -0.80 -13.04
C MET A 1 2.11 -2.24 -12.76
N VAL A 2 2.84 -3.06 -12.00
CA VAL A 2 2.47 -4.47 -11.72
C VAL A 2 1.15 -4.60 -10.93
N PHE A 3 0.95 -3.77 -9.90
CA PHE A 3 -0.29 -3.75 -9.10
C PHE A 3 -1.54 -3.37 -9.93
N ARG A 4 -1.37 -2.52 -10.95
CA ARG A 4 -2.44 -2.15 -11.92
C ARG A 4 -2.91 -3.37 -12.73
N GLY A 5 -1.98 -4.18 -13.23
CA GLY A 5 -2.31 -5.40 -13.99
C GLY A 5 -3.04 -6.43 -13.12
N ALA A 6 -2.65 -6.54 -11.86
CA ALA A 6 -3.32 -7.39 -10.88
C ALA A 6 -4.75 -6.89 -10.58
N MET A 7 -4.94 -5.58 -10.38
CA MET A 7 -6.25 -4.96 -10.12
C MET A 7 -7.26 -5.13 -11.26
N LEU A 8 -6.82 -5.01 -12.52
CA LEU A 8 -7.69 -5.27 -13.67
C LEU A 8 -8.12 -6.73 -13.77
N LYS A 9 -7.29 -7.67 -13.29
CA LYS A 9 -7.66 -9.09 -13.17
C LYS A 9 -8.63 -9.32 -12.01
N VAL A 10 -8.44 -8.67 -10.86
CA VAL A 10 -9.38 -8.71 -9.70
C VAL A 10 -10.81 -8.42 -10.12
N MET A 11 -10.99 -7.41 -10.96
CA MET A 11 -12.31 -6.98 -11.44
C MET A 11 -13.08 -8.06 -12.21
N LYS A 12 -12.38 -9.08 -12.75
CA LYS A 12 -12.98 -10.20 -13.48
C LYS A 12 -13.41 -11.35 -12.56
N PHE A 13 -13.00 -11.37 -11.30
CA PHE A 13 -13.39 -12.42 -10.36
C PHE A 13 -14.76 -12.16 -9.74
N LYS A 14 -15.49 -13.25 -9.45
CA LYS A 14 -16.81 -13.20 -8.81
C LYS A 14 -16.74 -12.63 -7.39
N ASN A 15 -15.68 -12.95 -6.63
CA ASN A 15 -15.44 -12.40 -5.29
C ASN A 15 -14.29 -11.39 -5.29
N LYS A 16 -14.63 -10.13 -5.59
CA LYS A 16 -13.66 -9.03 -5.75
C LYS A 16 -12.93 -8.70 -4.45
N HIS A 17 -13.58 -8.79 -3.29
CA HIS A 17 -12.99 -8.46 -1.99
C HIS A 17 -11.94 -9.49 -1.58
N LEU A 18 -12.21 -10.79 -1.77
CA LEU A 18 -11.25 -11.84 -1.47
C LEU A 18 -10.02 -11.75 -2.39
N SER A 19 -10.24 -11.56 -3.70
CA SER A 19 -9.14 -11.39 -4.66
C SER A 19 -8.30 -10.13 -4.35
N LEU A 20 -8.95 -9.07 -3.88
CA LEU A 20 -8.26 -7.86 -3.45
C LEU A 20 -7.41 -8.10 -2.19
N LEU A 21 -7.94 -8.82 -1.20
CA LEU A 21 -7.19 -9.18 0.00
C LEU A 21 -5.92 -9.96 -0.36
N ILE A 22 -6.03 -10.98 -1.23
CA ILE A 22 -4.90 -11.79 -1.67
C ILE A 22 -3.83 -10.92 -2.35
N ILE A 23 -4.23 -10.02 -3.25
CA ILE A 23 -3.29 -9.12 -3.93
C ILE A 23 -2.66 -8.11 -2.97
N SER A 24 -3.39 -7.67 -1.96
CA SER A 24 -2.87 -6.77 -0.91
C SER A 24 -1.84 -7.46 -0.04
N VAL A 25 -2.03 -8.75 0.26
CA VAL A 25 -1.03 -9.60 0.92
C VAL A 25 0.23 -9.75 0.07
N ILE A 26 0.09 -10.08 -1.21
CA ILE A 26 1.24 -10.21 -2.13
C ILE A 26 1.99 -8.87 -2.25
N PHE A 27 1.27 -7.76 -2.36
CA PHE A 27 1.85 -6.42 -2.38
C PHE A 27 2.64 -6.13 -1.11
N SER A 28 2.09 -6.47 0.05
CA SER A 28 2.76 -6.29 1.33
C SER A 28 4.03 -7.13 1.45
N ILE A 29 3.99 -8.40 1.05
CA ILE A 29 5.18 -9.27 1.00
C ILE A 29 6.29 -8.61 0.17
N GLY A 30 5.94 -8.04 -0.99
CA GLY A 30 6.88 -7.34 -1.84
C GLY A 30 7.54 -6.12 -1.17
N HIS A 31 6.84 -5.43 -0.26
CA HIS A 31 7.35 -4.24 0.44
C HIS A 31 8.20 -4.57 1.66
N VAL A 32 7.91 -5.68 2.32
CA VAL A 32 8.72 -6.13 3.48
C VAL A 32 9.87 -7.05 3.07
N LYS A 33 9.95 -7.44 1.79
CA LYS A 33 11.04 -8.27 1.26
C LYS A 33 12.37 -7.53 1.36
N GLY A 34 13.18 -7.89 2.36
CA GLY A 34 14.48 -7.28 2.64
C GLY A 34 14.60 -6.71 4.06
N TYR A 35 13.51 -6.65 4.82
CA TYR A 35 13.57 -6.37 6.25
C TYR A 35 13.87 -7.64 7.04
N GLU A 36 14.65 -7.53 8.11
CA GLU A 36 14.81 -8.63 9.07
C GLU A 36 13.46 -9.03 9.67
N PHE A 37 13.25 -10.32 9.84
CA PHE A 37 12.04 -10.84 10.46
C PHE A 37 12.01 -10.41 11.94
N GLY A 38 10.98 -9.65 12.31
CA GLY A 38 10.81 -9.11 13.65
C GLY A 38 9.47 -8.39 13.80
N PHE A 39 9.17 -7.94 15.02
CA PHE A 39 7.91 -7.26 15.31
C PHE A 39 7.70 -6.02 14.42
N GLY A 40 8.76 -5.25 14.17
CA GLY A 40 8.70 -4.08 13.30
C GLY A 40 8.31 -4.43 11.85
N SER A 41 8.90 -5.47 11.26
CA SER A 41 8.56 -5.91 9.89
C SER A 41 7.15 -6.48 9.80
N PHE A 42 6.63 -7.11 10.86
CA PHE A 42 5.24 -7.53 10.95
C PHE A 42 4.26 -6.33 10.98
N VAL A 43 4.57 -5.29 11.74
CA VAL A 43 3.76 -4.04 11.75
C VAL A 43 3.75 -3.41 10.36
N TYR A 44 4.92 -3.28 9.71
CA TYR A 44 4.98 -2.77 8.33
C TYR A 44 4.20 -3.63 7.35
N PHE A 45 4.26 -4.96 7.50
CA PHE A 45 3.48 -5.88 6.70
C PHE A 45 1.98 -5.59 6.80
N ILE A 46 1.44 -5.44 8.01
CA ILE A 46 0.02 -5.11 8.20
C ILE A 46 -0.33 -3.77 7.55
N VAL A 47 0.50 -2.75 7.75
CA VAL A 47 0.29 -1.42 7.15
C VAL A 47 0.20 -1.52 5.63
N PHE A 48 1.13 -2.23 4.98
CA PHE A 48 1.10 -2.39 3.52
C PHE A 48 -0.08 -3.24 3.02
N VAL A 49 -0.57 -4.21 3.80
CA VAL A 49 -1.81 -4.93 3.48
C VAL A 49 -2.99 -3.97 3.48
N VAL A 50 -3.14 -3.14 4.52
CA VAL A 50 -4.24 -2.17 4.64
C VAL A 50 -4.19 -1.14 3.51
N LEU A 51 -3.00 -0.65 3.16
CA LEU A 51 -2.82 0.30 2.07
C LEU A 51 -3.16 -0.33 0.71
N GLY A 52 -2.63 -1.51 0.42
CA GLY A 52 -2.94 -2.25 -0.81
C GLY A 52 -4.44 -2.50 -0.97
N PHE A 53 -5.11 -2.84 0.13
CA PHE A 53 -6.56 -3.05 0.15
C PHE A 53 -7.31 -1.74 -0.06
N SER A 54 -6.91 -0.66 0.61
CA SER A 54 -7.53 0.66 0.49
C SER A 54 -7.42 1.23 -0.92
N PHE A 55 -6.25 1.10 -1.56
CA PHE A 55 -6.05 1.52 -2.95
C PHE A 55 -6.93 0.72 -3.91
N GLY A 56 -7.07 -0.59 -3.69
CA GLY A 56 -7.93 -1.39 -4.54
C GLY A 56 -9.42 -1.21 -4.29
N MET A 57 -9.83 -0.90 -3.06
CA MET A 57 -11.19 -0.47 -2.76
C MET A 57 -11.50 0.86 -3.44
N SER A 58 -10.61 1.85 -3.35
CA SER A 58 -10.70 3.12 -4.08
C SER A 58 -10.92 2.89 -5.58
N TYR A 59 -10.17 1.97 -6.19
CA TYR A 59 -10.38 1.59 -7.59
C TYR A 59 -11.73 0.90 -7.86
N ILE A 60 -12.18 0.00 -6.98
CA ILE A 60 -13.49 -0.65 -7.11
C ILE A 60 -14.64 0.36 -7.07
N TYR A 61 -14.56 1.36 -6.18
CA TYR A 61 -15.62 2.36 -6.03
C TYR A 61 -15.59 3.44 -7.11
N THR A 62 -14.42 3.99 -7.40
CA THR A 62 -14.30 5.12 -8.34
C THR A 62 -14.22 4.67 -9.80
N LYS A 63 -13.92 3.39 -10.05
CA LYS A 63 -13.51 2.85 -11.37
C LYS A 63 -12.37 3.62 -12.03
N SER A 64 -11.67 4.47 -11.26
CA SER A 64 -10.65 5.37 -11.74
C SER A 64 -9.30 4.92 -11.22
N ILE A 65 -8.41 4.57 -12.15
CA ILE A 65 -7.02 4.26 -11.84
C ILE A 65 -6.31 5.50 -11.29
N LEU A 66 -6.72 6.69 -11.73
CA LEU A 66 -6.14 7.95 -11.32
C LEU A 66 -6.28 8.15 -9.80
N GLY A 67 -7.43 7.78 -9.23
CA GLY A 67 -7.66 7.87 -7.78
C GLY A 67 -6.70 6.99 -6.97
N ALA A 68 -6.43 5.77 -7.43
CA ALA A 68 -5.46 4.88 -6.79
C ALA A 68 -4.02 5.41 -6.91
N ILE A 69 -3.65 5.98 -8.06
CA ILE A 69 -2.33 6.59 -8.27
C ILE A 69 -2.15 7.81 -7.37
N LEU A 70 -3.13 8.71 -7.33
CA LEU A 70 -3.10 9.90 -6.48
C LEU A 70 -3.06 9.54 -4.99
N SER A 71 -3.83 8.53 -4.57
CA SER A 71 -3.80 8.04 -3.18
C SER A 71 -2.43 7.47 -2.81
N HIS A 72 -1.79 6.75 -3.72
CA HIS A 72 -0.44 6.21 -3.51
C HIS A 72 0.62 7.32 -3.45
N LEU A 73 0.54 8.31 -4.35
CA LEU A 73 1.42 9.49 -4.31
C LEU A 73 1.25 10.26 -3.00
N TYR A 74 0.00 10.51 -2.60
CA TYR A 74 -0.33 11.18 -1.35
C TYR A 74 0.26 10.48 -0.13
N TRP A 75 0.12 9.15 -0.06
CA TRP A 75 0.72 8.35 1.02
C TRP A 75 2.25 8.47 1.06
N ASN A 76 2.91 8.40 -0.09
CA ASN A 76 4.36 8.55 -0.18
C ASN A 76 4.80 9.96 0.23
N SER A 77 4.06 11.00 -0.16
CA SER A 77 4.33 12.37 0.25
C SER A 77 4.23 12.55 1.76
N ILE A 78 3.19 12.00 2.41
CA ILE A 78 3.07 12.02 3.89
C ILE A 78 4.28 11.35 4.53
N THR A 79 4.68 10.18 4.02
CA THR A 79 5.81 9.42 4.57
C THR A 79 7.10 10.23 4.51
N ILE A 80 7.37 10.92 3.39
CA ILE A 80 8.53 11.81 3.24
C ILE A 80 8.47 12.97 4.23
N VAL A 81 7.30 13.61 4.38
CA VAL A 81 7.12 14.72 5.34
C VAL A 81 7.42 14.23 6.76
N ILE A 82 6.90 13.07 7.16
CA ILE A 82 7.17 12.49 8.49
C ILE A 82 8.67 12.22 8.68
N MET A 83 9.36 11.71 7.66
CA MET A 83 10.81 11.48 7.72
C MET A 83 11.59 12.79 7.90
N ILE A 84 11.24 13.84 7.15
CA ILE A 84 11.86 15.16 7.27
C ILE A 84 11.62 15.74 8.68
N VAL A 85 10.39 15.67 9.18
CA VAL A 85 10.04 16.14 10.52
C VAL A 85 10.87 15.41 11.59
N LYS A 86 10.98 14.08 11.50
CA LYS A 86 11.81 13.29 12.41
C LYS A 86 13.29 13.70 12.38
N LEU A 87 13.84 13.96 11.20
CA LEU A 87 15.22 14.43 11.04
C LEU A 87 15.44 15.79 11.71
N ILE A 88 14.50 16.72 11.54
CA ILE A 88 14.57 18.05 12.18
C ILE A 88 14.55 17.91 13.71
N PHE A 89 13.64 17.10 14.26
CA PHE A 89 13.57 16.89 15.71
C PHE A 89 14.84 16.25 16.27
N ALA A 90 15.42 15.26 15.58
CA ALA A 90 16.67 14.62 16.00
C ALA A 90 17.89 15.56 15.92
N TRP A 91 17.84 16.60 15.09
CA TRP A 91 18.92 17.60 14.98
C TRP A 91 18.87 18.68 16.06
N ILE A 92 17.69 18.93 16.63
CA ILE A 92 17.47 19.97 17.66
C ILE A 92 17.57 19.37 19.09
N SER A 93 17.40 18.05 19.24
CA SER A 93 17.59 17.32 20.50
C SER A 93 19.05 16.98 20.78
#